data_AF-A0A7S0ALC5-F1
#
_entry.id   AF-A0A7S0ALC5-F1
#
_cell.length_a   1.000
_cell.length_b   1.000
_cell.length_c   1.000
_cell.angle_alpha   90.00
_cell.angle_beta   90.00
_cell.angle_gamma   90.00
#
_symmetry.space_group_name_H-M   'P 1'
#
loop_
_entity.id
_entity.type
_entity.pdbx_description
1 polymer ?
#
loop_
_entity_poly.entity_id
_entity_poly.type
_entity_poly.pdbx_seq_one_letter_code
_entity_poly.pdbx_strand_id
1 'polypeptide(L)'
;RLVQPKQNDDGSSGSGHKNKRRRIWKRRVEDRVFTGTTYLLPPVGLSVISDIDDTIKLSNVLDKKKLMRNTFLKEFKPVPGMSQLYQSWSKRGAAFHFVSSSPFQLYRELHSFLERESFP
;
A
#
# COMPACT_ATOMS: atom_id res chain seq x y z
N ARG A 1 -26.90 15.71 6.57
CA ARG A 1 -26.79 15.91 5.10
C ARG A 1 -25.57 15.12 4.62
N LEU A 2 -25.77 13.99 3.95
CA LEU A 2 -24.67 13.20 3.38
C LEU A 2 -23.91 14.09 2.39
N VAL A 3 -22.63 14.34 2.63
CA VAL A 3 -21.77 15.01 1.65
C VAL A 3 -21.54 13.99 0.54
N GLN A 4 -22.13 14.23 -0.63
CA GLN A 4 -21.91 13.36 -1.78
C GLN A 4 -20.43 13.42 -2.17
N PRO A 5 -19.82 12.28 -2.53
CA PRO A 5 -18.45 12.26 -3.02
C PRO A 5 -18.36 13.10 -4.31
N LYS A 6 -17.44 14.07 -4.33
CA LYS A 6 -17.08 14.77 -5.57
C LYS A 6 -16.26 13.81 -6.42
N GLN A 7 -16.77 13.49 -7.60
CA GLN A 7 -16.00 12.82 -8.66
C GLN A 7 -15.02 13.85 -9.22
N ASN A 8 -13.75 13.72 -8.86
CA ASN A 8 -12.67 14.43 -9.53
C ASN A 8 -11.99 13.39 -10.42
N ASP A 9 -12.15 13.51 -11.73
CA ASP A 9 -11.36 12.76 -12.69
C ASP A 9 -9.98 13.43 -12.76
N ASP A 10 -9.01 12.90 -12.00
CA ASP A 10 -7.61 13.28 -12.13
C ASP A 10 -7.01 12.58 -13.36
N GLY A 11 -7.02 13.29 -14.48
CA GLY A 11 -6.23 12.92 -15.67
C GLY A 11 -4.74 13.02 -15.36
N SER A 12 -4.17 11.96 -14.78
CA SER A 12 -2.72 11.79 -14.66
C SER A 12 -2.22 10.92 -15.82
N SER A 13 -1.70 11.58 -16.85
CA SER A 13 -0.83 11.01 -17.86
C SER A 13 0.47 10.52 -17.20
N GLY A 14 0.52 9.23 -16.90
CA GLY A 14 1.71 8.51 -16.42
C GLY A 14 1.58 7.04 -16.82
N SER A 15 2.55 6.58 -17.60
CA SER A 15 2.65 5.21 -18.12
C SER A 15 2.44 4.16 -17.00
N GLY A 16 1.40 3.31 -17.10
CA GLY A 16 1.42 2.02 -16.40
C GLY A 16 0.16 1.39 -15.82
N HIS A 17 -1.03 2.01 -15.72
CA HIS A 17 -2.16 1.35 -15.01
C HIS A 17 -3.55 1.67 -15.58
N LYS A 18 -3.84 1.21 -16.80
CA LYS A 18 -5.12 1.54 -17.47
C LYS A 18 -6.40 0.92 -16.83
N ASN A 19 -6.29 0.03 -15.84
CA ASN A 19 -7.45 -0.75 -15.35
C ASN A 19 -7.84 -0.56 -13.87
N LYS A 20 -7.14 0.27 -13.08
CA LYS A 20 -7.49 0.49 -11.66
C LYS A 20 -8.06 1.89 -11.47
N ARG A 21 -9.37 2.00 -11.20
CA ARG A 21 -9.98 3.30 -10.89
C ARG A 21 -9.80 3.61 -9.42
N ARG A 22 -9.02 4.65 -9.10
CA ARG A 22 -8.83 5.14 -7.74
C ARG A 22 -9.99 6.08 -7.37
N ARG A 23 -10.57 5.92 -6.19
CA ARG A 23 -11.57 6.85 -5.63
C ARG A 23 -11.12 7.30 -4.25
N ILE A 24 -11.14 8.61 -4.03
CA ILE A 24 -10.84 9.20 -2.72
C ILE A 24 -12.16 9.61 -2.08
N TRP A 25 -12.37 9.24 -0.81
CA TRP A 25 -13.55 9.66 -0.06
C TRP A 25 -13.22 10.54 1.13
N LYS A 26 -14.10 11.53 1.29
CA LYS A 26 -14.29 12.46 2.41
C LYS A 26 -15.25 11.95 3.48
N ARG A 27 -14.89 11.76 4.75
CA ARG A 27 -15.90 11.65 5.84
C ARG A 27 -15.60 12.63 6.97
N ARG A 28 -16.57 13.48 7.31
CA ARG A 28 -16.49 14.36 8.48
C ARG A 28 -17.29 13.75 9.64
N VAL A 29 -16.71 13.76 10.83
CA VAL A 29 -17.35 13.38 12.10
C VAL A 29 -16.97 14.45 13.11
N GLU A 30 -17.96 15.23 13.57
CA GLU A 30 -17.72 16.45 14.37
C GLU A 30 -16.72 17.36 13.64
N ASP A 31 -15.64 17.78 14.32
CA ASP A 31 -14.58 18.63 13.79
C ASP A 31 -13.47 17.85 13.06
N ARG A 32 -13.56 16.51 13.00
CA ARG A 32 -12.55 15.65 12.38
C ARG A 32 -12.92 15.30 10.95
N VAL A 33 -11.91 15.30 10.06
CA VAL A 33 -12.05 14.86 8.66
C VAL A 33 -11.17 13.65 8.41
N PHE A 34 -11.79 12.56 7.98
CA PHE A 34 -11.15 11.31 7.62
C PHE A 34 -11.14 11.19 6.10
N THR A 35 -9.97 10.88 5.54
CA THR A 35 -9.80 10.61 4.11
C THR A 35 -9.36 9.17 3.94
N GLY A 36 -9.81 8.52 2.87
CA GLY A 36 -9.29 7.24 2.47
C GLY A 36 -9.44 7.01 0.97
N THR A 37 -8.86 5.92 0.50
CA THR A 37 -8.75 5.59 -0.91
C THR A 37 -9.29 4.19 -1.14
N THR A 38 -10.22 4.03 -2.08
CA THR A 38 -10.49 2.74 -2.71
C THR A 38 -9.85 2.64 -4.07
N TYR A 39 -9.68 1.38 -4.45
CA TYR A 39 -9.46 1.01 -5.82
C TYR A 39 -10.59 0.07 -6.28
N LEU A 40 -11.20 0.40 -7.41
CA LEU A 40 -12.11 -0.49 -8.11
C LEU A 40 -11.29 -1.33 -9.09
N LEU A 41 -11.36 -2.66 -8.92
CA LEU A 41 -10.73 -3.64 -9.79
C LEU A 41 -11.73 -4.21 -10.80
N PRO A 42 -11.28 -4.65 -11.99
CA PRO A 42 -12.08 -5.44 -12.90
C PRO A 42 -12.57 -6.75 -12.27
N PRO A 43 -13.68 -7.34 -12.74
CA PRO A 43 -14.20 -8.61 -12.20
C PRO A 43 -13.30 -9.82 -12.50
N VAL A 44 -12.39 -9.72 -13.47
CA VAL A 44 -11.44 -10.77 -13.87
C VAL A 44 -10.05 -10.17 -14.01
N GLY A 45 -9.04 -10.87 -13.51
CA GLY A 45 -7.64 -10.47 -13.56
C GLY A 45 -6.79 -11.23 -12.55
N LEU A 46 -5.53 -10.82 -12.41
CA LEU A 46 -4.62 -11.36 -11.39
C LEU A 46 -4.54 -10.40 -10.20
N SER A 47 -4.88 -10.89 -9.01
CA SER A 47 -4.64 -10.20 -7.75
C SER A 47 -3.55 -10.91 -6.96
N VAL A 48 -2.59 -10.16 -6.45
CA VAL A 48 -1.52 -10.62 -5.57
C VAL A 48 -1.80 -10.08 -4.17
N ILE A 49 -2.01 -10.99 -3.22
CA ILE A 49 -2.03 -10.68 -1.80
C ILE A 49 -0.64 -11.01 -1.26
N SER A 50 0.05 -9.99 -0.75
CA SER A 50 1.40 -10.13 -0.21
C SER A 50 1.41 -9.76 1.27
N ASP A 51 2.06 -10.58 2.08
CA ASP A 51 2.50 -10.14 3.40
C ASP A 51 3.59 -9.05 3.24
N ILE A 52 3.84 -8.29 4.31
CA ILE A 52 4.91 -7.29 4.37
C ILE A 52 6.13 -7.83 5.10
N ASP A 53 5.93 -8.36 6.31
CA ASP A 53 7.00 -8.67 7.26
C ASP A 53 7.78 -9.91 6.81
N ASP A 54 9.09 -9.77 6.61
CA ASP A 54 10.00 -10.77 6.03
C ASP A 54 9.65 -11.28 4.62
N THR A 55 8.66 -10.65 3.96
CA THR A 55 8.34 -10.87 2.53
C THR A 55 8.89 -9.76 1.65
N ILE A 56 8.57 -8.50 1.98
CA ILE A 56 9.09 -7.32 1.27
C ILE A 56 9.84 -6.35 2.17
N LYS A 57 9.70 -6.47 3.50
CA LYS A 57 10.40 -5.70 4.52
C LYS A 57 11.19 -6.64 5.42
N LEU A 58 12.50 -6.41 5.57
CA LEU A 58 13.34 -7.16 6.51
C LEU A 58 13.01 -6.77 7.96
N SER A 59 12.29 -7.64 8.66
CA SER A 59 11.80 -7.44 10.03
C SER A 59 12.45 -8.42 11.03
N ASN A 60 12.77 -9.64 10.61
CA ASN A 60 13.25 -10.76 11.41
C ASN A 60 12.23 -11.22 12.47
N VAL A 61 11.03 -11.61 12.04
CA VAL A 61 9.90 -11.99 12.92
C VAL A 61 10.21 -13.11 13.90
N LEU A 62 11.12 -14.03 13.53
CA LEU A 62 11.52 -15.16 14.38
C LEU A 62 12.47 -14.77 15.53
N ASP A 63 13.09 -13.58 15.48
CA ASP A 63 14.00 -13.08 16.52
C ASP A 63 13.37 -11.85 17.17
N LYS A 64 12.73 -12.03 18.35
CA LYS A 64 12.00 -10.97 19.06
C LYS A 64 12.83 -9.69 19.26
N LYS A 65 14.14 -9.81 19.55
CA LYS A 65 14.99 -8.63 19.79
C LYS A 65 15.23 -7.87 18.48
N LYS A 66 15.51 -8.60 17.39
CA LYS A 66 15.67 -7.98 16.06
C LYS A 66 14.35 -7.41 15.54
N LEU A 67 13.25 -8.13 15.70
CA LEU A 67 11.92 -7.66 15.35
C LEU A 67 11.61 -6.30 15.98
N MET A 68 11.76 -6.17 17.30
CA MET A 68 11.53 -4.91 18.00
C MET A 68 12.44 -3.80 17.48
N ARG A 69 13.73 -4.08 17.31
CA ARG A 69 14.70 -3.09 16.85
C ARG A 69 14.47 -2.66 15.39
N ASN A 70 14.14 -3.58 14.50
CA ASN A 70 13.88 -3.28 13.09
C ASN A 70 12.51 -2.62 12.87
N THR A 71 11.56 -2.86 13.77
CA THR A 71 10.19 -2.30 13.67
C THR A 71 10.08 -0.91 14.29
N PHE A 72 10.76 -0.65 15.42
CA PHE A 72 10.57 0.59 16.18
C PHE A 72 11.80 1.49 16.27
N LEU A 73 13.01 0.97 16.01
CA LEU A 73 14.25 1.72 16.25
C LEU A 73 15.10 1.96 14.99
N LYS A 74 14.67 1.43 13.84
CA LYS A 74 15.39 1.55 12.58
C LYS A 74 14.45 1.86 11.44
N GLU A 75 15.02 2.41 10.39
CA GLU A 75 14.37 2.51 9.10
C GLU A 75 14.10 1.12 8.50
N PHE A 76 12.92 0.97 7.89
CA PHE A 76 12.52 -0.24 7.19
C PHE A 76 13.41 -0.49 5.97
N LYS A 77 13.87 -1.73 5.84
CA LYS A 77 14.74 -2.14 4.73
C LYS A 77 13.98 -3.09 3.80
N PRO A 78 14.06 -2.89 2.48
CA PRO A 78 13.42 -3.80 1.53
C PRO A 78 14.12 -5.15 1.51
N VAL A 79 13.36 -6.20 1.21
CA VAL A 79 13.92 -7.47 0.74
C VAL A 79 14.46 -7.24 -0.68
N PRO A 80 15.76 -7.50 -0.95
CA PRO A 80 16.36 -7.22 -2.26
C PRO A 80 15.63 -7.90 -3.41
N GLY A 81 15.41 -7.16 -4.51
CA GLY A 81 14.80 -7.67 -5.74
C GLY A 81 13.27 -7.72 -5.75
N MET A 82 12.61 -7.62 -4.59
CA MET A 82 11.15 -7.80 -4.49
C MET A 82 10.37 -6.66 -5.15
N SER A 83 10.83 -5.41 -5.02
CA SER A 83 10.20 -4.26 -5.68
C SER A 83 10.25 -4.41 -7.20
N GLN A 84 11.41 -4.79 -7.76
CA GLN A 84 11.57 -5.03 -9.19
C GLN A 84 10.67 -6.16 -9.70
N LEU A 85 10.61 -7.27 -8.94
CA LEU A 85 9.74 -8.40 -9.24
C LEU A 85 8.26 -7.97 -9.28
N TYR A 86 7.80 -7.27 -8.24
CA TYR A 86 6.40 -6.86 -8.11
C TYR A 86 6.02 -5.82 -9.15
N GLN A 87 6.90 -4.87 -9.44
CA GLN A 87 6.73 -3.95 -10.56
C GLN A 87 6.61 -4.68 -11.90
N SER A 88 7.39 -5.76 -12.13
CA SER A 88 7.27 -6.55 -13.36
C SER A 88 5.90 -7.21 -13.50
N TRP A 89 5.30 -7.66 -12.39
CA TRP A 89 3.96 -8.28 -12.38
C TRP A 89 2.88 -7.22 -12.52
N SER A 90 3.05 -6.08 -11.86
CA SER A 90 2.16 -4.92 -11.94
C SER A 90 2.06 -4.40 -13.38
N LYS A 91 3.20 -4.28 -14.08
CA LYS A 91 3.25 -3.93 -15.50
C LYS A 91 2.51 -4.92 -16.42
N ARG A 92 2.35 -6.17 -15.99
CA ARG A 92 1.56 -7.21 -16.68
C ARG A 92 0.09 -7.25 -16.25
N GLY A 93 -0.35 -6.29 -15.43
CA GLY A 93 -1.75 -6.13 -15.02
C GLY A 93 -2.11 -6.76 -13.68
N ALA A 94 -1.13 -7.21 -12.88
CA ALA A 94 -1.41 -7.70 -11.53
C ALA A 94 -1.82 -6.55 -10.59
N ALA A 95 -2.88 -6.75 -9.80
CA ALA A 95 -3.28 -5.84 -8.73
C ALA A 95 -2.68 -6.28 -7.39
N PHE A 96 -2.08 -5.35 -6.64
CA PHE A 96 -1.42 -5.66 -5.38
C PHE A 96 -2.26 -5.26 -4.16
N HIS A 97 -2.22 -6.12 -3.15
CA HIS A 97 -2.88 -5.97 -1.86
C HIS A 97 -1.88 -6.39 -0.77
N PHE A 98 -1.42 -5.43 0.05
CA PHE A 98 -0.46 -5.70 1.11
C PHE A 98 -1.17 -5.91 2.45
N VAL A 99 -0.73 -6.91 3.20
CA VAL A 99 -1.20 -7.25 4.54
C VAL A 99 0.01 -7.28 5.47
N SER A 100 -0.14 -6.79 6.70
CA SER A 100 0.94 -6.84 7.71
C SER A 100 0.36 -7.18 9.07
N SER A 101 1.17 -7.85 9.89
CA SER A 101 0.89 -8.11 11.30
C SER A 101 1.41 -7.01 12.23
N SER A 102 2.08 -5.99 11.69
CA SER A 102 2.57 -4.84 12.45
C SER A 102 1.41 -4.04 13.08
N PRO A 103 1.61 -3.40 14.25
CA PRO A 103 0.60 -2.55 14.87
C PRO A 103 0.07 -1.49 13.91
N PHE A 104 -1.24 -1.22 13.94
CA PHE A 104 -1.90 -0.26 13.04
C PHE A 104 -1.30 1.15 13.10
N GLN A 105 -0.71 1.53 14.23
CA GLN A 105 0.00 2.79 14.43
C GLN A 105 1.15 3.00 13.43
N LEU A 106 1.71 1.92 12.88
CA LEU A 106 2.79 1.96 11.87
C LEU A 106 2.28 2.06 10.44
N TYR A 107 0.96 2.23 10.22
CA TYR A 107 0.38 2.27 8.89
C TYR A 107 1.02 3.36 8.01
N ARG A 108 1.30 4.55 8.57
CA ARG A 108 1.86 5.68 7.81
C ARG A 108 3.30 5.40 7.38
N GLU A 109 4.08 4.81 8.26
CA GLU A 109 5.47 4.43 8.07
C GLU A 109 5.57 3.30 7.03
N LEU A 110 4.70 2.30 7.13
CA LEU A 110 4.60 1.21 6.15
C LEU A 110 4.20 1.72 4.77
N HIS A 111 3.22 2.62 4.70
CA HIS A 111 2.82 3.23 3.43
C HIS A 111 3.96 4.05 2.82
N SER A 112 4.66 4.85 3.64
CA SER A 112 5.80 5.65 3.18
C SER A 112 6.96 4.78 2.70
N PHE A 113 7.18 3.64 3.35
CA PHE A 113 8.14 2.63 2.90
C PHE A 113 7.77 2.05 1.54
N LEU A 114 6.50 1.68 1.32
CA LEU A 114 6.04 1.15 0.03
C LEU A 114 6.28 2.16 -1.10
N GLU A 115 5.94 3.43 -0.88
CA GLU A 115 6.16 4.50 -1.87
C GLU A 115 7.65 4.72 -2.13
N ARG A 116 8.46 4.85 -1.09
CA ARG A 116 9.90 5.10 -1.20
C ARG A 116 10.62 3.99 -1.95
N GLU A 117 10.30 2.73 -1.67
CA GLU A 117 10.90 1.56 -2.32
C GLU A 117 10.21 1.21 -3.66
N SER A 118 9.27 2.03 -4.13
CA SER A 118 8.57 1.87 -5.39
C SER A 118 7.79 0.55 -5.55
N PHE A 119 7.19 0.05 -4.46
CA PHE A 119 6.25 -1.06 -4.54
C PHE A 119 4.93 -0.62 -5.23
N PRO A 120 4.29 -1.50 -6.03
CA PRO A 120 3.12 -1.17 -6.85
C PRO A 120 1.79 -1.05 -6.10
#